data_AF-A0A815M805-F1
#
_entry.id   AF-A0A815M805-F1
#
_cell.length_a   1.000
_cell.length_b   1.000
_cell.length_c   1.000
_cell.angle_alpha   90.00
_cell.angle_beta   90.00
_cell.angle_gamma   90.00
#
_symmetry.space_group_name_H-M   'P 1'
#
loop_
_entity.id
_entity.type
_entity.pdbx_description
1 polymer ?
#
loop_
_entity_poly.entity_id
_entity_poly.type
_entity_poly.pdbx_seq_one_letter_code
_entity_poly.pdbx_strand_id
1 'polypeptide(L)'
;MPTPEVNYPHQLNSTESIWIEGPYSSSTSYMFNCEHVVLIGAGIGITPYASALECLMYYFREQQTVCGKCRHVNYNHEAIQQRKLQKVDFIWVNRDVENFSWFLQLLNDFENEQLTYLETLRANNTTPKRYIDFHFYFTSLKSNNQGMIGYAPFDFAANIYENVSNRDILTKMRTKTILGRPQ
;
A
#
# COMPACT_ATOMS: atom_id res chain seq x y z
N MET A 1 -23.33 61.93 -1.31
CA MET A 1 -21.94 61.55 -0.99
C MET A 1 -21.93 60.05 -0.70
N PRO A 2 -21.20 59.22 -1.46
CA PRO A 2 -21.03 57.81 -1.12
C PRO A 2 -19.89 57.68 -0.10
N THR A 3 -20.14 56.97 0.99
CA THR A 3 -19.11 56.47 1.91
C THR A 3 -18.48 55.19 1.37
N PRO A 4 -17.20 54.91 1.66
CA PRO A 4 -16.36 54.03 0.86
C PRO A 4 -16.67 52.55 1.08
N GLU A 5 -16.57 51.77 0.00
CA GLU A 5 -16.51 50.30 0.04
C GLU A 5 -15.25 49.87 0.79
N VAL A 6 -15.45 49.19 1.93
CA VAL A 6 -14.36 48.48 2.60
C VAL A 6 -14.35 47.06 2.08
N ASN A 7 -13.36 46.79 1.23
CA ASN A 7 -13.05 45.47 0.71
C ASN A 7 -12.35 44.65 1.80
N TYR A 8 -12.99 43.59 2.31
CA TYR A 8 -12.34 42.61 3.18
C TYR A 8 -12.14 41.28 2.42
N PRO A 9 -10.91 40.74 2.42
CA PRO A 9 -10.53 39.58 1.61
C PRO A 9 -11.05 38.27 2.23
N HIS A 10 -11.47 37.35 1.37
CA HIS A 10 -11.63 35.91 1.58
C HIS A 10 -11.81 35.43 3.04
N GLN A 11 -13.05 35.29 3.51
CA GLN A 11 -13.38 34.50 4.69
C GLN A 11 -14.29 33.32 4.30
N LEU A 12 -13.68 32.17 4.00
CA LEU A 12 -14.36 30.87 4.02
C LEU A 12 -14.32 30.34 5.47
N ASN A 13 -15.21 30.85 6.32
CA ASN A 13 -15.38 30.36 7.70
C ASN A 13 -16.83 29.90 7.93
N SER A 14 -17.30 28.93 7.14
CA SER A 14 -18.41 28.08 7.55
C SER A 14 -17.85 26.70 7.86
N THR A 15 -17.74 26.35 9.15
CA THR A 15 -17.61 24.95 9.55
C THR A 15 -18.95 24.30 9.22
N GLU A 16 -19.04 23.72 8.02
CA GLU A 16 -20.20 22.94 7.62
C GLU A 16 -20.38 21.79 8.62
N SER A 17 -21.61 21.60 9.10
CA SER A 17 -21.94 20.52 10.03
C SER A 17 -21.84 19.19 9.29
N ILE A 18 -20.85 18.37 9.66
CA ILE A 18 -20.70 17.00 9.15
C ILE A 18 -21.44 16.05 10.10
N TRP A 19 -22.38 15.29 9.56
CA TRP A 19 -23.10 14.24 10.29
C TRP A 19 -22.53 12.89 9.90
N ILE A 20 -22.16 12.08 10.90
CA ILE A 20 -21.58 10.76 10.71
C ILE A 20 -22.61 9.74 11.19
N GLU A 21 -23.10 8.91 10.27
CA GLU A 21 -23.90 7.72 10.61
C GLU A 21 -23.11 6.46 10.29
N GLY A 22 -22.90 5.62 11.30
CA GLY A 22 -22.11 4.40 11.18
C GLY A 22 -21.56 3.94 12.53
N PRO A 23 -20.75 2.87 12.57
CA PRO A 23 -20.17 2.16 11.43
C PRO A 23 -21.10 1.09 10.83
N TYR A 24 -21.04 0.93 9.51
CA TYR A 24 -21.60 -0.22 8.81
C TYR A 24 -20.48 -1.25 8.57
N SER A 25 -20.69 -2.49 9.02
CA SER A 25 -19.64 -3.52 8.97
C SER A 25 -19.23 -3.84 7.54
N SER A 26 -17.94 -4.11 7.33
CA SER A 26 -17.37 -4.54 6.05
C SER A 26 -16.91 -5.99 6.14
N SER A 27 -17.10 -6.74 5.07
CA SER A 27 -16.58 -8.11 4.94
C SER A 27 -15.06 -8.19 5.10
N THR A 28 -14.33 -7.09 4.84
CA THR A 28 -12.88 -7.02 5.01
C THR A 28 -12.45 -7.29 6.45
N SER A 29 -13.27 -6.95 7.46
CA SER A 29 -12.94 -7.18 8.86
C SER A 29 -12.76 -8.66 9.21
N TYR A 30 -13.37 -9.57 8.44
CA TYR A 30 -13.21 -11.01 8.63
C TYR A 30 -11.80 -11.52 8.27
N MET A 31 -10.97 -10.72 7.60
CA MET A 31 -9.63 -11.13 7.18
C MET A 31 -8.73 -11.57 8.35
N PHE A 32 -8.88 -10.94 9.52
CA PHE A 32 -8.09 -11.26 10.71
C PHE A 32 -8.41 -12.65 11.30
N ASN A 33 -9.53 -13.24 10.89
CA ASN A 33 -9.97 -14.58 11.30
C ASN A 33 -9.57 -15.67 10.29
N CYS A 34 -8.82 -15.36 9.25
CA CYS A 34 -8.34 -16.30 8.25
C CYS A 34 -6.83 -16.49 8.41
N GLU A 35 -6.30 -17.67 8.07
CA GLU A 35 -4.86 -17.91 8.08
C GLU A 35 -4.16 -17.25 6.90
N HIS A 36 -4.76 -17.41 5.72
CA HIS A 36 -4.31 -16.83 4.47
C HIS A 36 -5.48 -16.11 3.81
N VAL A 37 -5.27 -14.85 3.44
CA VAL A 37 -6.27 -14.01 2.78
C VAL A 37 -5.74 -13.54 1.44
N VAL A 38 -6.59 -13.60 0.42
CA VAL A 38 -6.35 -12.97 -0.88
C VAL A 38 -7.27 -11.76 -0.98
N LEU A 39 -6.70 -10.56 -1.02
CA LEU A 39 -7.40 -9.29 -1.18
C LEU A 39 -7.31 -8.87 -2.64
N ILE A 40 -8.43 -8.75 -3.33
CA ILE A 40 -8.47 -8.38 -4.75
C ILE A 40 -9.27 -7.09 -4.89
N GLY A 41 -8.58 -6.00 -5.23
CA GLY A 41 -9.22 -4.70 -5.48
C GLY A 41 -9.07 -4.27 -6.94
N ALA A 42 -10.12 -3.66 -7.48
CA ALA A 42 -10.11 -3.08 -8.82
C ALA A 42 -10.46 -1.59 -8.78
N GLY A 43 -9.61 -0.72 -9.34
CA GLY A 43 -9.83 0.73 -9.36
C GLY A 43 -10.11 1.29 -7.96
N ILE A 44 -11.23 2.00 -7.77
CA ILE A 44 -11.65 2.56 -6.47
C ILE A 44 -11.99 1.50 -5.42
N GLY A 45 -12.24 0.26 -5.85
CA GLY A 45 -12.54 -0.87 -4.96
C GLY A 45 -11.38 -1.26 -4.05
N ILE A 46 -10.23 -0.58 -4.18
CA ILE A 46 -9.07 -0.73 -3.32
C ILE A 46 -9.23 -0.03 -1.96
N THR A 47 -10.06 1.03 -1.90
CA THR A 47 -10.22 1.89 -0.71
C THR A 47 -10.56 1.15 0.59
N PRO A 48 -11.50 0.17 0.64
CA PRO A 48 -11.77 -0.54 1.89
C PRO A 48 -10.55 -1.30 2.42
N TYR A 49 -9.62 -1.70 1.54
CA TYR A 49 -8.41 -2.39 1.95
C TYR A 49 -7.33 -1.47 2.51
N ALA A 50 -7.35 -0.17 2.19
CA ALA A 50 -6.42 0.80 2.78
C ALA A 50 -6.51 0.79 4.31
N SER A 51 -7.74 0.91 4.84
CA SER A 51 -7.99 0.87 6.29
C SER A 51 -7.58 -0.47 6.93
N ALA A 52 -7.75 -1.58 6.21
CA ALA A 52 -7.40 -2.91 6.71
C ALA A 52 -5.89 -3.14 6.74
N LEU A 53 -5.16 -2.68 5.71
CA LEU A 53 -3.70 -2.70 5.66
C LEU A 53 -3.10 -1.78 6.72
N GLU A 54 -3.66 -0.59 6.93
CA GLU A 54 -3.26 0.32 8.02
C GLU A 54 -3.46 -0.32 9.39
N CYS A 55 -4.61 -0.96 9.61
CA CYS A 55 -4.88 -1.71 10.84
C CYS A 55 -3.86 -2.84 11.03
N LEU A 56 -3.48 -3.53 9.95
CA LEU A 56 -2.44 -4.54 9.98
C LEU A 56 -1.06 -3.95 10.33
N MET A 57 -0.67 -2.80 9.77
CA MET A 57 0.57 -2.10 10.15
C MET A 57 0.56 -1.70 11.62
N TYR A 58 -0.55 -1.15 12.10
CA TYR A 58 -0.70 -0.76 13.50
C TYR A 58 -0.39 -1.94 14.43
N TYR A 59 -0.87 -3.13 14.09
CA TYR A 59 -0.57 -4.34 14.83
C TYR A 59 0.91 -4.75 14.80
N PHE A 60 1.63 -4.57 13.69
CA PHE A 60 3.08 -4.80 13.66
C PHE A 60 3.82 -3.81 14.54
N ARG A 61 3.43 -2.53 14.49
CA ARG A 61 4.01 -1.45 15.29
C ARG A 61 3.76 -1.65 16.79
N GLU A 62 2.62 -2.21 17.18
CA GLU A 62 2.33 -2.56 18.57
C GLU A 62 3.30 -3.61 19.13
N GLN A 63 3.79 -4.51 18.27
CA GLN A 63 4.78 -5.54 18.64
C GLN A 63 6.23 -5.05 18.50
N GLN A 64 6.42 -3.78 18.15
CA GLN A 64 7.71 -3.16 17.94
C GLN A 64 8.29 -2.66 19.28
N THR A 65 9.56 -2.95 19.50
CA THR A 65 10.34 -2.41 20.62
C THR A 65 11.56 -1.70 20.06
N VAL A 66 11.85 -0.51 20.58
CA VAL A 66 13.03 0.27 20.16
C VAL A 66 14.05 0.26 21.28
N CYS A 67 15.25 -0.20 20.99
CA CYS A 67 16.35 -0.17 21.96
C CYS A 67 16.77 1.29 22.22
N GLY A 68 16.66 1.76 23.47
CA GLY A 68 17.01 3.13 23.83
C GLY A 68 18.49 3.49 23.64
N LYS A 69 19.39 2.50 23.50
CA LYS A 69 20.84 2.71 23.37
C LYS A 69 21.33 2.81 21.93
N CYS A 70 20.93 1.87 21.08
CA CYS A 70 21.37 1.81 19.67
C CYS A 70 20.27 2.20 18.68
N ARG A 71 19.06 2.52 19.15
CA ARG A 71 17.87 2.78 18.32
C ARG A 71 17.50 1.63 17.37
N HIS A 72 18.01 0.43 17.62
CA HIS A 72 17.64 -0.74 16.86
C HIS A 72 16.18 -1.10 17.14
N VAL A 73 15.44 -1.38 16.07
CA VAL A 73 14.06 -1.83 16.13
C VAL A 73 14.08 -3.35 16.24
N ASN A 74 13.35 -3.89 17.22
CA ASN A 74 13.12 -5.33 17.36
C ASN A 74 11.61 -5.60 17.40
N TYR A 75 11.20 -6.77 16.95
CA TYR A 75 9.79 -7.16 16.95
C TYR A 75 9.59 -8.39 17.83
N ASN A 76 8.48 -8.42 18.56
CA ASN A 76 8.04 -9.64 19.24
C ASN A 76 7.49 -10.65 18.21
N HIS A 77 8.39 -11.47 17.67
CA HIS A 77 8.05 -12.46 16.65
C HIS A 77 7.00 -13.47 17.13
N GLU A 78 7.09 -13.92 18.38
CA GLU A 78 6.15 -14.89 18.95
C GLU A 78 4.72 -14.34 19.00
N ALA A 79 4.55 -13.09 19.43
CA ALA A 79 3.25 -12.43 19.46
C ALA A 79 2.66 -12.22 18.04
N ILE A 80 3.51 -11.94 17.05
CA ILE A 80 3.09 -11.85 15.64
C ILE A 80 2.65 -13.24 15.14
N GLN A 81 3.38 -14.30 15.47
CA GLN A 81 3.07 -15.68 15.06
C GLN A 81 1.83 -16.26 15.74
N GLN A 82 1.46 -15.80 16.93
CA GLN A 82 0.24 -16.24 17.62
C GLN A 82 -1.07 -15.79 16.93
N ARG A 83 -1.00 -14.82 16.02
CA ARG A 83 -2.17 -14.34 15.29
C ARG A 83 -2.67 -15.38 14.31
N LYS A 84 -3.97 -15.39 14.05
CA LYS A 84 -4.53 -16.33 13.07
C LYS A 84 -4.06 -16.00 11.65
N LEU A 85 -4.08 -14.73 11.27
CA LEU A 85 -3.58 -14.27 9.98
C LEU A 85 -2.06 -14.42 9.91
N GLN A 86 -1.60 -15.18 8.92
CA GLN A 86 -0.19 -15.51 8.68
C GLN A 86 0.29 -15.06 7.30
N LYS A 87 -0.64 -14.88 6.36
CA LYS A 87 -0.32 -14.51 4.98
C LYS A 87 -1.42 -13.67 4.34
N VAL A 88 -1.02 -12.63 3.63
CA VAL A 88 -1.88 -11.82 2.78
C VAL A 88 -1.30 -11.76 1.38
N ASP A 89 -2.11 -12.10 0.37
CA ASP A 89 -1.81 -11.78 -1.03
C ASP A 89 -2.71 -10.64 -1.44
N PHE A 90 -2.10 -9.53 -1.85
CA PHE A 90 -2.80 -8.32 -2.21
C PHE A 90 -2.68 -8.08 -3.71
N ILE A 91 -3.80 -8.23 -4.41
CA ILE A 91 -3.90 -8.07 -5.85
C ILE A 91 -4.64 -6.78 -6.14
N TRP A 92 -3.95 -5.84 -6.79
CA TRP A 92 -4.57 -4.60 -7.25
C TRP A 92 -4.56 -4.54 -8.77
N VAL A 93 -5.76 -4.54 -9.34
CA VAL A 93 -5.98 -4.38 -10.77
C VAL A 93 -6.44 -2.96 -11.04
N ASN A 94 -5.70 -2.23 -11.86
CA ASN A 94 -6.07 -0.89 -12.23
C ASN A 94 -5.88 -0.66 -13.73
N ARG A 95 -6.55 0.36 -14.26
CA ARG A 95 -6.36 0.78 -15.65
C ARG A 95 -5.19 1.77 -15.70
N ASP A 96 -5.30 2.87 -14.98
CA ASP A 96 -4.37 4.01 -15.06
C ASP A 96 -3.72 4.31 -13.70
N VAL A 97 -2.43 4.63 -13.72
CA VAL A 97 -1.59 4.81 -12.50
C VAL A 97 -1.84 6.15 -11.80
N GLU A 98 -2.29 7.17 -12.54
CA GLU A 98 -2.19 8.58 -12.14
C GLU A 98 -3.07 8.98 -10.95
N ASN A 99 -4.23 8.34 -10.77
CA ASN A 99 -5.22 8.79 -9.77
C ASN A 99 -5.04 8.19 -8.37
N PHE A 100 -4.01 7.38 -8.12
CA PHE A 100 -3.89 6.58 -6.89
C PHE A 100 -2.50 6.64 -6.24
N SER A 101 -1.76 7.71 -6.48
CA SER A 101 -0.43 7.94 -5.87
C SER A 101 -0.48 7.93 -4.34
N TRP A 102 -1.57 8.43 -3.73
CA TRP A 102 -1.79 8.41 -2.28
C TRP A 102 -1.77 6.97 -1.72
N PHE A 103 -2.33 6.00 -2.45
CA PHE A 103 -2.39 4.62 -2.01
C PHE A 103 -1.03 3.92 -2.18
N LEU A 104 -0.29 4.25 -3.24
CA LEU A 104 1.07 3.75 -3.44
C LEU A 104 2.02 4.15 -2.29
N GLN A 105 1.85 5.33 -1.71
CA GLN A 105 2.63 5.76 -0.54
C GLN A 105 2.39 4.84 0.66
N LEU A 106 1.12 4.54 0.98
CA LEU A 106 0.75 3.62 2.04
C LEU A 106 1.39 2.23 1.83
N LEU A 107 1.31 1.70 0.60
CA LEU A 107 1.89 0.39 0.28
C LEU A 107 3.42 0.38 0.40
N ASN A 108 4.08 1.46 -0.02
CA ASN A 108 5.52 1.61 0.14
C ASN A 108 5.93 1.66 1.62
N ASP A 109 5.18 2.37 2.46
CA ASP A 109 5.44 2.42 3.91
C ASP A 109 5.27 1.04 4.54
N PHE A 110 4.22 0.30 4.16
CA PHE A 110 4.03 -1.09 4.55
C PHE A 110 5.21 -1.97 4.14
N GLU A 111 5.64 -1.88 2.88
CA GLU A 111 6.74 -2.69 2.35
C GLU A 111 8.04 -2.43 3.13
N ASN A 112 8.34 -1.16 3.45
CA ASN A 112 9.51 -0.80 4.23
C ASN A 112 9.46 -1.35 5.67
N GLU A 113 8.32 -1.26 6.35
CA GLU A 113 8.16 -1.82 7.70
C GLU A 113 8.31 -3.34 7.70
N GLN A 114 7.69 -4.02 6.74
CA GLN A 114 7.86 -5.47 6.56
C GLN A 114 9.34 -5.82 6.34
N LEU A 115 10.08 -5.05 5.54
CA LEU A 115 11.50 -5.31 5.32
C LEU A 115 12.32 -5.18 6.59
N THR A 116 12.08 -4.13 7.40
CA THR A 116 12.72 -3.99 8.71
C THR A 116 12.41 -5.20 9.60
N TYR A 117 11.16 -5.65 9.62
CA TYR A 117 10.79 -6.86 10.37
C TYR A 117 11.56 -8.10 9.88
N LEU A 118 11.64 -8.34 8.57
CA LEU A 118 12.39 -9.48 8.02
C LEU A 118 13.89 -9.40 8.34
N GLU A 119 14.48 -8.21 8.39
CA GLU A 119 15.87 -8.01 8.80
C GLU A 119 16.10 -8.41 10.26
N THR A 120 15.16 -8.09 11.16
CA THR A 120 15.24 -8.55 12.56
C THR A 120 15.18 -10.08 12.68
N LEU A 121 14.37 -10.75 11.86
CA LEU A 121 14.31 -12.21 11.84
C LEU A 121 15.62 -12.82 11.36
N ARG A 122 16.25 -12.23 10.33
CA ARG A 122 17.57 -12.66 9.83
C ARG A 122 18.64 -12.49 10.91
N ALA A 123 18.62 -11.39 11.65
CA ALA A 123 19.56 -11.16 12.75
C ALA A 123 19.38 -12.20 13.88
N ASN A 124 18.15 -12.66 14.13
CA ASN A 124 17.82 -13.67 15.13
C ASN A 124 17.92 -15.11 14.61
N ASN A 125 18.56 -15.36 13.45
CA ASN A 125 18.66 -16.67 12.80
C ASN A 125 17.31 -17.37 12.55
N THR A 126 16.22 -16.61 12.49
CA THR A 126 14.88 -17.12 12.20
C THR A 126 14.62 -17.01 10.70
N THR A 127 13.96 -18.01 10.10
CA THR A 127 13.65 -17.99 8.67
C THR A 127 12.72 -16.82 8.34
N PRO A 128 13.16 -15.82 7.55
CA PRO A 128 12.35 -14.65 7.25
C PRO A 128 11.21 -15.04 6.31
N LYS A 129 9.96 -14.93 6.76
CA LYS A 129 8.75 -15.16 5.95
C LYS A 129 8.01 -13.85 5.71
N ARG A 130 7.74 -13.53 4.44
CA ARG A 130 6.93 -12.37 4.05
C ARG A 130 5.48 -12.56 4.48
N TYR A 131 4.94 -11.56 5.16
CA TYR A 131 3.58 -11.56 5.66
C TYR A 131 2.58 -11.09 4.60
N ILE A 132 2.94 -10.08 3.81
CA ILE A 132 2.18 -9.62 2.65
C ILE A 132 3.01 -9.73 1.37
N ASP A 133 2.38 -10.19 0.29
CA ASP A 133 2.88 -10.01 -1.06
C ASP A 133 1.92 -9.12 -1.85
N PHE A 134 2.49 -8.15 -2.56
CA PHE A 134 1.73 -7.25 -3.42
C PHE A 134 1.81 -7.73 -4.88
N HIS A 135 0.72 -7.54 -5.62
CA HIS A 135 0.64 -7.87 -7.04
C HIS A 135 -0.12 -6.75 -7.74
N PHE A 136 0.59 -5.94 -8.51
CA PHE A 136 0.02 -4.82 -9.25
C PHE A 136 -0.20 -5.20 -10.70
N TYR A 137 -1.40 -4.94 -11.21
CA TYR A 137 -1.78 -5.20 -12.59
C TYR A 137 -2.31 -3.93 -13.24
N PHE A 138 -1.57 -3.38 -14.21
CA PHE A 138 -2.07 -2.27 -15.04
C PHE A 138 -2.55 -2.78 -16.39
N THR A 139 -3.83 -2.56 -16.66
CA THR A 139 -4.55 -3.17 -17.79
C THR A 139 -4.66 -2.28 -19.02
N SER A 140 -4.50 -0.96 -18.88
CA SER A 140 -4.63 0.01 -19.99
C SER A 140 -3.59 -0.24 -21.09
N LEU A 141 -2.41 -0.72 -20.71
CA LEU A 141 -1.26 -0.89 -21.60
C LEU A 141 -1.34 -2.13 -22.52
N LYS A 142 -2.40 -2.96 -22.46
CA LYS A 142 -2.60 -4.10 -23.39
C LYS A 142 -3.78 -3.97 -24.35
N SER A 143 -4.60 -2.92 -24.25
CA SER A 143 -5.92 -2.90 -24.90
C SER A 143 -5.97 -2.38 -26.34
N ASN A 144 -4.88 -1.84 -26.90
CA ASN A 144 -4.87 -1.45 -28.30
C ASN A 144 -4.18 -2.52 -29.15
N ASN A 145 -4.90 -2.98 -30.17
CA ASN A 145 -4.53 -3.94 -31.19
C ASN A 145 -3.39 -3.41 -32.11
N GLN A 146 -2.28 -2.99 -31.52
CA GLN A 146 -1.05 -2.62 -32.19
C GLN A 146 0.12 -3.21 -31.41
N GLY A 147 0.64 -4.31 -31.96
CA GLY A 147 2.01 -4.81 -31.81
C GLY A 147 2.68 -4.72 -30.44
N MET A 148 3.15 -5.89 -29.98
CA MET A 148 4.20 -6.14 -28.98
C MET A 148 5.44 -5.19 -29.03
N ILE A 149 5.55 -4.31 -30.02
CA ILE A 149 6.67 -3.41 -30.34
C ILE A 149 6.55 -2.06 -29.59
N GLY A 150 5.35 -1.61 -29.19
CA GLY A 150 5.16 -0.29 -28.57
C GLY A 150 5.66 -0.15 -27.13
N TYR A 151 5.71 -1.26 -26.36
CA TYR A 151 6.00 -1.26 -24.93
C TYR A 151 7.41 -1.76 -24.59
N ALA A 152 8.11 -2.37 -25.55
CA ALA A 152 9.47 -2.88 -25.36
C ALA A 152 10.46 -1.80 -24.82
N PRO A 153 10.40 -0.52 -25.27
CA PRO A 153 11.23 0.53 -24.68
C PRO A 153 10.88 0.82 -23.22
N PHE A 154 9.59 0.78 -22.86
CA PHE A 154 9.13 1.02 -21.50
C PHE A 154 9.45 -0.17 -20.58
N ASP A 155 9.19 -1.40 -21.02
CA ASP A 155 9.55 -2.63 -20.29
C ASP A 155 11.07 -2.73 -20.09
N PHE A 156 11.85 -2.32 -21.09
CA PHE A 156 13.29 -2.24 -20.99
C PHE A 156 13.74 -1.16 -19.99
N ALA A 157 13.16 0.04 -20.04
CA ALA A 157 13.44 1.11 -19.08
C ALA A 157 13.04 0.72 -17.65
N ALA A 158 11.89 0.07 -17.49
CA ALA A 158 11.42 -0.48 -16.22
C ALA A 158 12.41 -1.51 -15.68
N ASN A 159 12.86 -2.45 -16.52
CA ASN A 159 13.81 -3.48 -16.13
C ASN A 159 15.20 -2.91 -15.83
N ILE A 160 15.70 -1.94 -16.59
CA ILE A 160 16.96 -1.25 -16.26
C ILE A 160 16.85 -0.56 -14.91
N TYR A 161 15.80 0.23 -14.70
CA TYR A 161 15.63 0.96 -13.46
C TYR A 161 15.43 0.02 -12.28
N GLU A 162 14.73 -1.11 -12.48
CA GLU A 162 14.61 -2.19 -11.50
C GLU A 162 15.98 -2.75 -11.13
N ASN A 163 16.83 -3.09 -12.12
CA ASN A 163 18.18 -3.60 -11.85
C ASN A 163 19.10 -2.58 -11.16
N VAL A 164 18.89 -1.29 -11.41
CA VAL A 164 19.73 -0.20 -10.85
C VAL A 164 19.25 0.21 -9.45
N SER A 165 17.94 0.31 -9.24
CA SER A 165 17.34 0.87 -8.02
C SER A 165 16.70 -0.17 -7.09
N ASN A 166 16.58 -1.42 -7.57
CA ASN A 166 15.84 -2.51 -6.93
C ASN A 166 14.39 -2.13 -6.56
N ARG A 167 13.81 -1.22 -7.36
CA ARG A 167 12.48 -0.67 -7.21
C ARG A 167 11.81 -0.53 -8.58
N ASP A 168 10.50 -0.69 -8.60
CA ASP A 168 9.64 -0.51 -9.75
C ASP A 168 9.52 0.97 -10.12
N ILE A 169 9.56 1.29 -11.41
CA ILE A 169 9.51 2.69 -11.89
C ILE A 169 8.17 3.37 -11.62
N LEU A 170 7.07 2.63 -11.65
CA LEU A 170 5.71 3.17 -11.55
C LEU A 170 5.31 3.36 -10.10
N THR A 171 5.65 2.39 -9.26
CA THR A 171 5.20 2.35 -7.87
C THR A 171 6.28 2.71 -6.86
N LYS A 172 7.56 2.72 -7.27
CA LYS A 172 8.76 2.90 -6.42
C LYS A 172 8.91 1.87 -5.30
N MET A 173 8.08 0.82 -5.33
CA MET A 173 8.15 -0.34 -4.44
C MET A 173 9.16 -1.36 -4.97
N ARG A 174 9.67 -2.25 -4.11
CA ARG A 174 10.49 -3.39 -4.56
C ARG A 174 9.67 -4.42 -5.30
N THR A 175 8.36 -4.44 -5.06
CA THR A 175 7.43 -5.34 -5.72
C THR A 175 7.17 -4.92 -7.16
N LYS A 176 7.35 -5.87 -8.08
CA LYS A 176 7.22 -5.63 -9.52
C LYS A 176 5.78 -5.45 -9.94
N THR A 177 5.58 -4.45 -10.80
CA THR A 177 4.31 -4.24 -11.48
C THR A 177 4.20 -5.13 -12.72
N ILE A 178 3.07 -5.83 -12.88
CA ILE A 178 2.78 -6.67 -14.04
C ILE A 178 1.88 -5.90 -15.01
N LEU A 179 2.29 -5.83 -16.27
CA LEU A 179 1.49 -5.23 -17.33
C LEU A 179 0.53 -6.26 -17.95
N GLY A 180 -0.76 -5.96 -17.86
CA GLY A 180 -1.82 -6.81 -18.38
C GLY A 180 -2.73 -7.41 -17.31
N ARG A 181 -3.42 -8.50 -17.68
CA ARG A 181 -4.40 -9.17 -16.82
C ARG A 181 -3.69 -10.17 -15.89
N PRO A 182 -4.20 -10.36 -14.66
CA PRO A 182 -3.83 -11.50 -13.82
C PRO A 182 -3.99 -12.82 -14.56
N GLN A 183 -3.09 -13.79 -14.33
CA GLN A 183 -3.13 -15.15 -14.88
C GLN A 183 -3.63 -16.12 -13.81
#